data_AF-A0A7L2I6I6-F1
#
_entry.id   AF-A0A7L2I6I6-F1
#
_cell.length_a   1.000
_cell.length_b   1.000
_cell.length_c   1.000
_cell.angle_alpha   90.00
_cell.angle_beta   90.00
_cell.angle_gamma   90.00
#
_symmetry.space_group_name_H-M   'P 1'
#
loop_
_entity.id
_entity.type
_entity.pdbx_description
1 polymer ?
#
loop_
_entity_poly.entity_id
_entity_poly.type
_entity_poly.pdbx_seq_one_letter_code
_entity_poly.pdbx_strand_id
1 'polypeptide(L)'
;AAWAAFQARKKAAAVCSLGRRLGGREAAAAAVERIQAREREKEGQVREARVENIKLKHEIQNLETILKAQGERVEGQHFMDFEHMKKENQKHSRKIDDLSDEILKLKKKVSNTAHILSQFREKLQFVEAENEGRQAELMDIETVLSQKRDILTKTKQARDRLQRNNVKLQQKRGLLGNKILLQDFEEKVDAVELLSQRLEALKHQHAGLILTCRGIQKKIKEANS
;
A
#
# COMPACT_ATOMS: atom_id res chain seq x y z
N ALA A 1 -89.03 -48.58 49.05
CA ALA A 1 -90.33 -48.78 49.72
C ALA A 1 -91.38 -47.72 49.34
N ALA A 2 -91.11 -46.42 49.49
CA ALA A 2 -92.10 -45.36 49.26
C ALA A 2 -92.65 -45.25 47.82
N TRP A 3 -91.79 -45.44 46.79
CA TRP A 3 -92.22 -45.38 45.39
C TRP A 3 -93.21 -46.49 44.99
N ALA A 4 -92.95 -47.72 45.43
CA ALA A 4 -93.83 -48.84 45.18
C ALA A 4 -95.20 -48.64 45.85
N ALA A 5 -95.23 -48.11 47.07
CA ALA A 5 -96.46 -47.75 47.77
C ALA A 5 -97.23 -46.64 47.07
N PHE A 6 -96.55 -45.62 46.55
CA PHE A 6 -97.15 -44.55 45.74
C PHE A 6 -97.76 -45.08 44.44
N GLN A 7 -97.04 -45.94 43.71
CA GLN A 7 -97.52 -46.54 42.46
C GLN A 7 -98.73 -47.46 42.69
N ALA A 8 -98.74 -48.21 43.80
CA ALA A 8 -99.89 -49.04 44.20
C ALA A 8 -101.12 -48.17 44.51
N ARG A 9 -100.94 -47.06 45.23
CA ARG A 9 -102.03 -46.11 45.53
C ARG A 9 -102.56 -45.40 44.27
N LYS A 10 -101.65 -45.02 43.36
CA LYS A 10 -101.99 -44.43 42.05
C LYS A 10 -102.81 -45.42 41.20
N LYS A 11 -102.39 -46.69 41.15
CA LYS A 11 -103.11 -47.78 40.46
C LYS A 11 -104.53 -47.96 41.02
N ALA A 12 -104.65 -48.07 42.34
CA ALA A 12 -105.95 -48.26 42.99
C ALA A 12 -106.90 -47.07 42.71
N ALA A 13 -106.41 -45.84 42.81
CA ALA A 13 -107.20 -44.64 42.52
C ALA A 13 -107.63 -44.56 41.04
N ALA A 14 -106.76 -44.92 40.10
CA ALA A 14 -107.05 -44.91 38.66
C ALA A 14 -108.06 -45.99 38.25
N VAL A 15 -108.01 -47.19 38.85
CA VAL A 15 -108.99 -48.25 38.58
C VAL A 15 -110.38 -47.87 39.12
N CYS A 16 -110.44 -47.26 40.31
CA CYS A 16 -111.69 -46.77 40.89
C CYS A 16 -112.34 -45.64 40.06
N SER A 17 -111.55 -44.74 39.47
CA SER A 17 -112.08 -43.63 38.67
C SER A 17 -112.52 -44.08 37.26
N LEU A 18 -111.80 -45.02 36.63
CA LEU A 18 -112.09 -45.51 35.28
C LEU A 18 -113.15 -46.62 35.24
N GLY A 19 -113.37 -47.34 36.35
CA GLY A 19 -114.36 -48.42 36.45
C GLY A 19 -115.79 -48.03 36.11
N ARG A 20 -116.17 -46.77 36.35
CA ARG A 20 -117.49 -46.22 35.98
C ARG A 20 -117.64 -45.88 34.49
N ARG A 21 -116.53 -45.66 33.78
CA ARG A 21 -116.52 -45.16 32.39
C ARG A 21 -116.26 -46.25 31.35
N LEU A 22 -115.60 -47.35 31.73
CA LEU A 22 -115.13 -48.39 30.81
C LEU A 22 -115.86 -49.75 30.98
N GLY A 23 -117.06 -49.74 31.55
CA GLY A 23 -117.94 -50.92 31.58
C GLY A 23 -117.56 -52.00 32.61
N GLY A 24 -116.76 -51.68 33.64
CA GLY A 24 -116.44 -52.60 34.73
C GLY A 24 -115.04 -52.44 35.33
N ARG A 25 -114.84 -52.99 36.53
CA ARG A 25 -113.56 -52.94 37.27
C ARG A 25 -112.42 -53.63 36.52
N GLU A 26 -112.71 -54.72 35.81
CA GLU A 26 -111.72 -55.51 35.07
C GLU A 26 -111.22 -54.77 33.81
N ALA A 27 -112.13 -54.20 33.02
CA ALA A 27 -111.78 -53.39 31.85
C ALA A 27 -110.95 -52.15 32.24
N ALA A 28 -111.31 -51.51 33.35
CA ALA A 28 -110.53 -50.41 33.93
C ALA A 28 -109.15 -50.84 34.46
N ALA A 29 -109.04 -52.01 35.09
CA ALA A 29 -107.75 -52.55 35.52
C ALA A 29 -106.82 -52.85 34.34
N ALA A 30 -107.34 -53.45 33.26
CA ALA A 30 -106.57 -53.72 32.05
C ALA A 30 -106.13 -52.44 31.30
N ALA A 31 -106.95 -51.38 31.34
CA ALA A 31 -106.58 -50.08 30.78
C ALA A 31 -105.49 -49.39 31.62
N VAL A 32 -105.61 -49.40 32.95
CA VAL A 32 -104.61 -48.85 33.87
C VAL A 32 -103.28 -49.59 33.77
N GLU A 33 -103.28 -50.92 33.66
CA GLU A 33 -102.06 -51.69 33.46
C GLU A 33 -101.34 -51.32 32.16
N ARG A 34 -102.08 -51.18 31.05
CA ARG A 34 -101.52 -50.73 29.76
C ARG A 34 -100.87 -49.35 29.86
N ILE A 35 -101.53 -48.41 30.55
CA ILE A 35 -100.98 -47.06 30.78
C ILE A 35 -99.73 -47.11 31.67
N GLN A 36 -99.75 -47.89 32.76
CA GLN A 36 -98.61 -48.02 33.67
C GLN A 36 -97.44 -48.78 33.05
N ALA A 37 -97.67 -49.72 32.14
CA ALA A 37 -96.62 -50.36 31.36
C ALA A 37 -95.93 -49.33 30.43
N ARG A 38 -96.73 -48.53 29.71
CA ARG A 38 -96.22 -47.46 28.85
C ARG A 38 -95.49 -46.36 29.63
N GLU A 39 -95.99 -46.01 30.82
CA GLU A 39 -95.32 -45.06 31.72
C GLU A 39 -93.95 -45.58 32.17
N ARG A 40 -93.86 -46.85 32.59
CA ARG A 40 -92.58 -47.48 32.98
C ARG A 40 -91.58 -47.55 31.83
N GLU A 41 -92.04 -47.86 30.62
CA GLU A 41 -91.21 -47.86 29.42
C GLU A 41 -90.66 -46.45 29.12
N LYS A 42 -91.52 -45.43 29.17
CA LYS A 42 -91.11 -44.03 28.97
C LYS A 42 -90.18 -43.53 30.08
N GLU A 43 -90.43 -43.90 31.33
CA GLU A 43 -89.52 -43.61 32.45
C GLU A 43 -88.16 -44.30 32.30
N GLY A 44 -88.11 -45.49 31.68
CA GLY A 44 -86.87 -46.16 31.27
C GLY A 44 -86.10 -45.35 30.23
N GLN A 45 -86.76 -45.01 29.12
CA GLN A 45 -86.19 -44.21 28.03
C GLN A 45 -85.66 -42.85 28.54
N VAL A 46 -86.40 -42.17 29.43
CA VAL A 46 -85.95 -40.90 30.02
C VAL A 46 -84.74 -41.08 30.93
N ARG A 47 -84.66 -42.17 31.70
CA ARG A 47 -83.50 -42.46 32.55
C ARG A 47 -82.26 -42.75 31.71
N GLU A 48 -82.39 -43.55 30.67
CA GLU A 48 -81.32 -43.82 29.71
C GLU A 48 -80.83 -42.53 29.05
N ALA A 49 -81.74 -41.73 28.49
CA ALA A 49 -81.41 -40.45 27.89
C ALA A 49 -80.76 -39.47 28.88
N ARG A 50 -81.13 -39.49 30.17
CA ARG A 50 -80.48 -38.67 31.21
C ARG A 50 -79.05 -39.13 31.48
N VAL A 51 -78.82 -40.44 31.58
CA VAL A 51 -77.47 -40.98 31.77
C VAL A 51 -76.59 -40.64 30.57
N GLU A 52 -77.12 -40.78 29.35
CA GLU A 52 -76.45 -40.37 28.11
C GLU A 52 -76.15 -38.87 28.09
N ASN A 53 -77.13 -38.02 28.47
CA ASN A 53 -76.92 -36.58 28.54
C ASN A 53 -75.83 -36.21 29.54
N ILE A 54 -75.78 -36.89 30.70
CA ILE A 54 -74.72 -36.69 31.69
C ILE A 54 -73.37 -37.11 31.10
N LYS A 55 -73.27 -38.26 30.44
CA LYS A 55 -72.03 -38.71 29.78
C LYS A 55 -71.55 -37.70 28.74
N LEU A 56 -72.44 -37.28 27.83
CA LEU A 56 -72.13 -36.30 26.80
C LEU A 56 -71.68 -34.97 27.38
N LYS A 57 -72.31 -34.50 28.48
CA LYS A 57 -71.87 -33.27 29.15
C LYS A 57 -70.44 -33.39 29.71
N HIS A 58 -70.11 -34.52 30.32
CA HIS A 58 -68.74 -34.75 30.81
C HIS A 58 -67.74 -34.83 29.65
N GLU A 59 -68.11 -35.48 28.54
CA GLU A 59 -67.26 -35.57 27.36
C GLU A 59 -67.02 -34.20 26.71
N ILE A 60 -68.07 -33.38 26.58
CA ILE A 60 -67.95 -32.00 26.11
C ILE A 60 -67.01 -31.20 27.01
N GLN A 61 -67.17 -31.26 28.33
CA GLN A 61 -66.28 -30.57 29.27
C GLN A 61 -64.83 -31.05 29.15
N ASN A 62 -64.62 -32.35 28.98
CA ASN A 62 -63.27 -32.89 28.77
C ASN A 62 -62.65 -32.39 27.46
N LEU A 63 -63.42 -32.37 26.36
CA LEU A 63 -62.94 -31.85 25.08
C LEU A 63 -62.65 -30.34 25.14
N GLU A 64 -63.49 -29.56 25.81
CA GLU A 64 -63.28 -28.12 26.02
C GLU A 64 -62.01 -27.84 26.80
N THR A 65 -61.73 -28.60 27.86
CA THR A 65 -60.49 -28.44 28.65
C THR A 65 -59.24 -28.79 27.84
N ILE A 66 -59.30 -29.86 27.03
CA ILE A 66 -58.20 -30.24 26.13
C ILE A 66 -57.98 -29.16 25.06
N LEU A 67 -59.05 -28.70 24.41
CA LEU A 67 -58.97 -27.65 23.38
C LEU A 67 -58.39 -26.36 23.94
N LYS A 68 -58.82 -25.96 25.15
CA LYS A 68 -58.28 -24.78 25.83
C LYS A 68 -56.79 -24.93 26.12
N ALA A 69 -56.37 -26.07 26.66
CA ALA A 69 -54.96 -26.34 26.94
C ALA A 69 -54.11 -26.39 25.66
N GLN A 70 -54.66 -26.89 24.55
CA GLN A 70 -53.98 -26.87 23.25
C GLN A 70 -53.89 -25.46 22.69
N GLY A 71 -54.95 -24.66 22.76
CA GLY A 71 -54.95 -23.25 22.35
C GLY A 71 -53.90 -22.43 23.08
N GLU A 72 -53.86 -22.50 24.41
CA GLU A 72 -52.87 -21.81 25.25
C GLU A 72 -51.42 -22.22 24.91
N ARG A 73 -51.18 -23.51 24.58
CA ARG A 73 -49.86 -23.98 24.14
C ARG A 73 -49.48 -23.43 22.76
N VAL A 74 -50.41 -23.43 21.81
CA VAL A 74 -50.17 -22.94 20.45
C VAL A 74 -49.89 -21.44 20.47
N GLU A 75 -50.68 -20.66 21.22
CA GLU A 75 -50.44 -19.23 21.43
C GLU A 75 -49.09 -18.98 22.11
N GLY A 76 -48.73 -19.77 23.13
CA GLY A 76 -47.42 -19.71 23.77
C GLY A 76 -46.26 -20.02 22.82
N GLN A 77 -46.41 -21.01 21.94
CA GLN A 77 -45.42 -21.35 20.92
C GLN A 77 -45.25 -20.21 19.90
N HIS A 78 -46.36 -19.69 19.35
CA HIS A 78 -46.32 -18.57 18.42
C HIS A 78 -45.69 -17.32 19.04
N PHE A 79 -45.99 -17.06 20.32
CA PHE A 79 -45.35 -15.97 21.06
C PHE A 79 -43.84 -16.17 21.20
N MET A 80 -43.38 -17.37 21.54
CA MET A 80 -41.96 -17.70 21.62
C MET A 80 -41.26 -17.54 20.26
N ASP A 81 -41.88 -18.03 19.18
CA ASP A 81 -41.33 -17.94 17.82
C ASP A 81 -41.21 -16.47 17.38
N PHE A 82 -42.23 -15.66 17.67
CA PHE A 82 -42.21 -14.22 17.38
C PHE A 82 -41.10 -13.49 18.16
N GLU A 83 -40.98 -13.73 19.46
CA GLU A 83 -39.93 -13.12 20.28
C GLU A 83 -38.53 -13.61 19.87
N HIS A 84 -38.39 -14.87 19.43
CA HIS A 84 -37.15 -15.38 18.85
C HIS A 84 -36.78 -14.64 17.56
N MET A 85 -37.73 -14.52 16.61
CA MET A 85 -37.52 -13.77 15.37
C MET A 85 -37.13 -12.31 15.64
N LYS A 86 -37.76 -11.66 16.62
CA LYS A 86 -37.44 -10.30 17.02
C LYS A 86 -36.01 -10.16 17.56
N LYS A 87 -35.57 -11.11 18.39
CA LYS A 87 -34.18 -11.15 18.89
C LYS A 87 -33.18 -11.35 17.76
N GLU A 88 -33.43 -12.29 16.86
CA GLU A 88 -32.53 -12.53 15.71
C GLU A 88 -32.49 -11.32 14.77
N ASN A 89 -33.63 -10.69 14.48
CA ASN A 89 -33.66 -9.47 13.68
C ASN A 89 -32.84 -8.35 14.35
N GLN A 90 -33.01 -8.13 15.66
CA GLN A 90 -32.22 -7.14 16.39
C GLN A 90 -30.71 -7.45 16.36
N LYS A 91 -30.32 -8.72 16.47
CA LYS A 91 -28.93 -9.16 16.36
C LYS A 91 -28.35 -8.91 14.96
N HIS A 92 -29.13 -9.18 13.91
CA HIS A 92 -28.73 -8.87 12.54
C HIS A 92 -28.60 -7.36 12.30
N SER A 93 -29.55 -6.55 12.79
CA SER A 93 -29.45 -5.09 12.70
C SER A 93 -28.19 -4.56 13.38
N ARG A 94 -27.88 -5.00 14.61
CA ARG A 94 -26.63 -4.61 15.29
C ARG A 94 -25.39 -4.97 14.48
N LYS A 95 -25.37 -6.17 13.90
CA LYS A 95 -24.24 -6.59 13.04
C LYS A 95 -24.11 -5.73 11.78
N ILE A 96 -25.22 -5.31 11.19
CA ILE A 96 -25.21 -4.38 10.05
C ILE A 96 -24.64 -3.03 10.47
N ASP A 97 -25.02 -2.52 11.64
CA ASP A 97 -24.53 -1.25 12.18
C ASP A 97 -23.01 -1.33 12.45
N ASP A 98 -22.55 -2.39 13.12
CA ASP A 98 -21.12 -2.62 13.40
C ASP A 98 -20.28 -2.66 12.11
N LEU A 99 -20.75 -3.41 11.10
CA LEU A 99 -20.08 -3.50 9.80
C LEU A 99 -20.12 -2.15 9.05
N SER A 100 -21.20 -1.39 9.17
CA SER A 100 -21.32 -0.07 8.56
C SER A 100 -20.31 0.90 9.16
N ASP A 101 -20.13 0.88 10.47
CA ASP A 101 -19.11 1.65 11.18
C ASP A 101 -17.68 1.24 10.79
N GLU A 102 -17.42 -0.07 10.64
CA GLU A 102 -16.14 -0.57 10.14
C GLU A 102 -15.85 -0.10 8.71
N ILE A 103 -16.84 -0.18 7.82
CA ILE A 103 -16.73 0.33 6.44
C ILE A 103 -16.41 1.82 6.45
N LEU A 104 -17.06 2.61 7.31
CA LEU A 104 -16.83 4.05 7.40
C LEU A 104 -15.41 4.35 7.91
N LYS A 105 -14.93 3.62 8.92
CA LYS A 105 -13.54 3.69 9.40
C LYS A 105 -12.55 3.35 8.30
N LEU A 106 -12.80 2.30 7.51
CA LEU A 106 -11.94 1.90 6.39
C LEU A 106 -11.95 2.96 5.28
N LYS A 107 -13.10 3.49 4.89
CA LYS A 107 -13.21 4.59 3.92
C LYS A 107 -12.39 5.81 4.36
N LYS A 108 -12.46 6.18 5.65
CA LYS A 108 -11.64 7.27 6.20
C LYS A 108 -10.14 6.98 6.12
N LYS A 109 -9.71 5.75 6.44
CA LYS A 109 -8.31 5.32 6.28
C LYS A 109 -7.86 5.42 4.82
N VAL A 110 -8.65 4.90 3.88
CA VAL A 110 -8.35 4.97 2.44
C VAL A 110 -8.23 6.42 1.97
N SER A 111 -9.16 7.29 2.36
CA SER A 111 -9.11 8.72 2.02
C SER A 111 -7.85 9.39 2.57
N ASN A 112 -7.46 9.11 3.81
CA ASN A 112 -6.25 9.65 4.41
C ASN A 112 -5.00 9.16 3.67
N THR A 113 -4.91 7.86 3.36
CA THR A 113 -3.79 7.30 2.60
C THR A 113 -3.71 7.89 1.20
N ALA A 114 -4.85 8.07 0.51
CA ALA A 114 -4.88 8.72 -0.80
C ALA A 114 -4.38 10.18 -0.74
N HIS A 115 -4.77 10.92 0.30
CA HIS A 115 -4.27 12.29 0.50
C HIS A 115 -2.75 12.31 0.75
N ILE A 116 -2.25 11.42 1.61
CA ILE A 116 -0.81 11.28 1.87
C ILE A 116 -0.07 10.92 0.58
N LEU A 117 -0.57 9.95 -0.20
CA LEU A 117 0.02 9.58 -1.49
C LEU A 117 0.05 10.76 -2.48
N SER A 118 -0.99 11.60 -2.51
CA SER A 118 -0.99 12.82 -3.33
C SER A 118 0.13 13.76 -2.92
N GLN A 119 0.29 14.03 -1.61
CA GLN A 119 1.37 14.88 -1.09
C GLN A 119 2.75 14.31 -1.43
N PHE A 120 2.94 12.99 -1.33
CA PHE A 120 4.20 12.35 -1.72
C PHE A 120 4.46 12.44 -3.23
N ARG A 121 3.43 12.31 -4.05
CA ARG A 121 3.54 12.48 -5.50
C ARG A 121 3.96 13.89 -5.88
N GLU A 122 3.37 14.91 -5.25
CA GLU A 122 3.76 16.32 -5.46
C GLU A 122 5.21 16.58 -5.04
N LYS A 123 5.62 16.08 -3.86
CA LYS A 123 7.01 16.18 -3.40
C LYS A 123 7.98 15.48 -4.36
N LEU A 124 7.61 14.30 -4.86
CA LEU A 124 8.43 13.57 -5.82
C LEU A 124 8.60 14.38 -7.11
N GLN A 125 7.52 14.90 -7.68
CA GLN A 125 7.57 15.73 -8.88
C GLN A 125 8.43 16.99 -8.68
N PHE A 126 8.37 17.61 -7.51
CA PHE A 126 9.23 18.75 -7.18
C PHE A 126 10.71 18.36 -7.15
N VAL A 127 11.05 17.25 -6.49
CA VAL A 127 12.44 16.76 -6.41
C VAL A 127 12.95 16.30 -7.77
N GLU A 128 12.11 15.67 -8.59
CA GLU A 128 12.44 15.27 -9.96
C GLU A 128 12.79 16.50 -10.82
N ALA A 129 11.96 17.55 -10.79
CA ALA A 129 12.23 18.79 -11.52
C ALA A 129 13.52 19.49 -11.04
N GLU A 130 13.80 19.48 -9.73
CA GLU A 130 15.04 20.04 -9.19
C GLU A 130 16.26 19.21 -9.60
N ASN A 131 16.12 17.89 -9.67
CA ASN A 131 17.18 17.00 -10.13
C ASN A 131 17.48 17.18 -11.62
N GLU A 132 16.45 17.35 -12.47
CA GLU A 132 16.61 17.70 -13.88
C GLU A 132 17.36 19.03 -14.04
N GLY A 133 17.01 20.04 -13.24
CA GLY A 133 17.73 21.32 -13.22
C GLY A 133 19.21 21.17 -12.87
N ARG A 134 19.52 20.41 -11.81
CA ARG A 134 20.92 20.13 -11.42
C ARG A 134 21.68 19.33 -12.47
N GLN A 135 21.03 18.40 -13.16
CA GLN A 135 21.64 17.64 -14.26
C GLN A 135 22.02 18.57 -15.42
N ALA A 136 21.16 19.54 -15.76
CA ALA A 136 21.47 20.54 -16.77
C ALA A 136 22.68 21.41 -16.34
N GLU A 137 22.69 21.90 -15.10
CA GLU A 137 23.83 22.66 -14.55
C GLU A 137 25.14 21.86 -14.58
N LEU A 138 25.09 20.57 -14.22
CA LEU A 138 26.25 19.68 -14.31
C LEU A 138 26.76 19.55 -15.74
N MET A 139 25.86 19.35 -16.70
CA MET A 139 26.22 19.23 -18.11
C MET A 139 26.88 20.52 -18.63
N ASP A 140 26.36 21.69 -18.25
CA ASP A 140 26.96 22.98 -18.59
C ASP A 140 28.36 23.11 -18.00
N ILE A 141 28.56 22.76 -16.73
CA ILE A 141 29.88 22.79 -16.07
C ILE A 141 30.85 21.82 -16.75
N GLU A 142 30.41 20.62 -17.12
CA GLU A 142 31.23 19.63 -17.82
C GLU A 142 31.67 20.14 -19.20
N THR A 143 30.78 20.82 -19.94
CA THR A 143 31.14 21.41 -21.24
C THR A 143 32.20 22.50 -21.07
N VAL A 144 32.04 23.39 -20.09
CA VAL A 144 33.02 24.44 -19.78
C VAL A 144 34.34 23.81 -19.34
N LEU A 145 34.31 22.78 -18.48
CA LEU A 145 35.51 22.08 -18.02
C LEU A 145 36.27 21.45 -19.18
N SER A 146 35.55 20.82 -20.12
CA SER A 146 36.12 20.24 -21.34
C SER A 146 36.82 21.30 -22.19
N GLN A 147 36.16 22.44 -22.43
CA GLN A 147 36.76 23.57 -23.15
C GLN A 147 38.01 24.11 -22.44
N LYS A 148 37.98 24.24 -21.11
CA LYS A 148 39.14 24.69 -20.33
C LYS A 148 40.30 23.69 -20.39
N ARG A 149 40.02 22.38 -20.38
CA ARG A 149 41.03 21.32 -20.55
C ARG A 149 41.70 21.39 -21.93
N ASP A 150 40.93 21.66 -22.98
CA ASP A 150 41.46 21.84 -24.34
C ASP A 150 42.37 23.06 -24.44
N ILE A 151 41.94 24.20 -23.90
CA ILE A 151 42.74 25.43 -23.86
C ILE A 151 44.04 25.18 -23.09
N LEU A 152 43.96 24.55 -21.91
CA LEU A 152 45.14 24.24 -21.11
C LEU A 152 46.12 23.34 -21.88
N THR A 153 45.62 22.35 -22.59
CA THR A 153 46.43 21.44 -23.41
C THR A 153 47.14 22.20 -24.54
N LYS A 154 46.43 23.06 -25.27
CA LYS A 154 47.01 23.91 -26.33
C LYS A 154 48.09 24.85 -25.77
N THR A 155 47.82 25.49 -24.63
CA THR A 155 48.79 26.40 -23.99
C THR A 155 50.02 25.67 -23.48
N LYS A 156 49.87 24.48 -22.89
CA LYS A 156 51.01 23.63 -22.50
C LYS A 156 51.86 23.26 -23.72
N GLN A 157 51.25 22.83 -24.82
CA GLN A 157 51.96 22.53 -26.05
C GLN A 157 52.72 23.74 -26.60
N ALA A 158 52.12 24.94 -26.58
CA ALA A 158 52.77 26.16 -27.02
C ALA A 158 53.98 26.51 -26.13
N ARG A 159 53.83 26.44 -24.81
CA ARG A 159 54.93 26.59 -23.85
C ARG A 159 56.06 25.59 -24.14
N ASP A 160 55.74 24.32 -24.35
CA ASP A 160 56.74 23.28 -24.58
C ASP A 160 57.46 23.46 -25.93
N ARG A 161 56.78 24.04 -26.93
CA ARG A 161 57.42 24.47 -28.19
C ARG A 161 58.38 25.64 -27.96
N LEU A 162 57.95 26.66 -27.22
CA LEU A 162 58.80 27.81 -26.88
C LEU A 162 60.02 27.40 -26.07
N GLN A 163 59.86 26.50 -25.09
CA GLN A 163 60.96 25.98 -24.27
C GLN A 163 61.97 25.22 -25.14
N ARG A 164 61.51 24.34 -26.04
CA ARG A 164 62.38 23.66 -27.01
C ARG A 164 63.10 24.63 -27.93
N ASN A 165 62.42 25.67 -28.41
CA ASN A 165 63.03 26.69 -29.26
C ASN A 165 64.06 27.53 -28.49
N ASN A 166 63.78 27.88 -27.23
CA ASN A 166 64.70 28.61 -26.36
C ASN A 166 65.99 27.81 -26.15
N VAL A 167 65.88 26.51 -25.83
CA VAL A 167 67.05 25.63 -25.70
C VAL A 167 67.84 25.55 -27.01
N LYS A 168 67.18 25.41 -28.16
CA LYS A 168 67.86 25.41 -29.47
C LYS A 168 68.57 26.73 -29.76
N LEU A 169 67.96 27.86 -29.42
CA LEU A 169 68.56 29.19 -29.59
C LEU A 169 69.73 29.39 -28.65
N GLN A 170 69.65 28.91 -27.40
CA GLN A 170 70.77 28.90 -26.46
C GLN A 170 71.94 28.07 -27.00
N GLN A 171 71.67 26.89 -27.56
CA GLN A 171 72.70 26.06 -28.22
C GLN A 171 73.34 26.78 -29.42
N LYS A 172 72.53 27.46 -30.25
CA LYS A 172 73.01 28.24 -31.40
C LYS A 172 73.74 29.53 -31.03
N ARG A 173 73.53 30.06 -29.82
CA ARG A 173 74.16 31.31 -29.34
C ARG A 173 75.69 31.18 -29.28
N GLY A 174 76.23 29.98 -29.12
CA GLY A 174 77.68 29.77 -29.06
C GLY A 174 78.31 30.63 -27.96
N LEU A 175 79.32 31.45 -28.31
CA LEU A 175 79.95 32.41 -27.42
C LEU A 175 79.08 33.63 -27.10
N LEU A 176 78.10 33.94 -27.96
CA LEU A 176 77.19 35.07 -27.76
C LEU A 176 76.41 34.83 -26.47
N GLY A 177 76.72 35.57 -25.42
CA GLY A 177 76.10 35.43 -24.10
C GLY A 177 77.07 35.15 -22.96
N ASN A 178 78.29 34.67 -23.26
CA ASN A 178 79.37 34.62 -22.29
C ASN A 178 80.32 35.79 -22.53
N LYS A 179 80.06 36.91 -21.84
CA LYS A 179 80.81 38.17 -22.03
C LYS A 179 82.31 38.02 -21.75
N ILE A 180 82.68 37.21 -20.76
CA ILE A 180 84.07 37.00 -20.35
C ILE A 180 84.82 36.31 -21.50
N LEU A 181 84.26 35.23 -22.03
CA LEU A 181 84.92 34.47 -23.09
C LEU A 181 84.98 35.23 -24.43
N LEU A 182 84.04 36.17 -24.65
CA LEU A 182 84.07 37.12 -25.77
C LEU A 182 85.20 38.15 -25.61
N GLN A 183 85.33 38.75 -24.43
CA GLN A 183 86.42 39.69 -24.13
C GLN A 183 87.78 39.01 -24.24
N ASP A 184 87.93 37.81 -23.69
CA ASP A 184 89.16 37.02 -23.83
C ASP A 184 89.48 36.75 -25.31
N PHE A 185 88.48 36.44 -26.13
CA PHE A 185 88.68 36.23 -27.56
C PHE A 185 89.14 37.50 -28.27
N GLU A 186 88.52 38.65 -27.98
CA GLU A 186 88.94 39.97 -28.49
C GLU A 186 90.40 40.26 -28.11
N GLU A 187 90.75 40.10 -26.82
CA GLU A 187 92.12 40.31 -26.35
C GLU A 187 93.15 39.37 -27.03
N LYS A 188 92.77 38.10 -27.29
CA LYS A 188 93.65 37.16 -28.01
C LYS A 188 93.82 37.54 -29.48
N VAL A 189 92.77 38.02 -30.14
CA VAL A 189 92.86 38.52 -31.51
C VAL A 189 93.80 39.72 -31.57
N ASP A 190 93.62 40.70 -30.68
CA ASP A 190 94.50 41.88 -30.58
C ASP A 190 95.96 41.48 -30.32
N ALA A 191 96.18 40.51 -29.43
CA ALA A 191 97.53 40.00 -29.14
C ALA A 191 98.16 39.31 -30.35
N VAL A 192 97.39 38.55 -31.14
CA VAL A 192 97.87 37.89 -32.36
C VAL A 192 98.21 38.91 -33.44
N GLU A 193 97.42 39.97 -33.60
CA GLU A 193 97.72 41.06 -34.52
C GLU A 193 99.04 41.75 -34.14
N LEU A 194 99.22 42.08 -32.86
CA LEU A 194 100.45 42.70 -32.36
C LEU A 194 101.68 41.80 -32.59
N LEU A 195 101.55 40.49 -32.30
CA LEU A 195 102.62 39.52 -32.55
C LEU A 195 102.92 39.38 -34.04
N SER A 196 101.91 39.41 -34.90
CA SER A 196 102.08 39.35 -36.36
C SER A 196 102.81 40.58 -36.88
N GLN A 197 102.45 41.78 -36.42
CA GLN A 197 103.17 43.02 -36.74
C GLN A 197 104.63 42.96 -36.28
N ARG A 198 104.89 42.44 -35.08
CA ARG A 198 106.25 42.28 -34.55
C ARG A 198 107.05 41.26 -35.36
N LEU A 199 106.42 40.18 -35.80
CA LEU A 199 107.03 39.16 -36.65
C LEU A 199 107.37 39.73 -38.03
N GLU A 200 106.50 40.53 -38.63
CA GLU A 200 106.80 41.24 -39.87
C GLU A 200 107.93 42.26 -39.69
N ALA A 201 107.94 43.02 -38.60
CA ALA A 201 109.06 43.92 -38.28
C ALA A 201 110.38 43.17 -38.11
N LEU A 202 110.36 42.01 -37.45
CA LEU A 202 111.55 41.17 -37.27
C LEU A 202 112.02 40.53 -38.58
N LYS A 203 111.09 40.12 -39.47
CA LYS A 203 111.44 39.69 -40.84
C LYS A 203 112.09 40.82 -41.62
N HIS A 204 111.59 42.05 -41.53
CA HIS A 204 112.20 43.22 -42.15
C HIS A 204 113.60 43.49 -41.61
N GLN A 205 113.79 43.41 -40.27
CA GLN A 205 115.10 43.54 -39.65
C GLN A 205 116.06 42.42 -40.06
N HIS A 206 115.59 41.17 -40.12
CA HIS A 206 116.41 40.04 -40.55
C HIS A 206 116.79 40.14 -42.03
N ALA A 207 115.87 40.57 -42.90
CA ALA A 207 116.19 40.89 -44.29
C ALA A 207 117.23 42.01 -44.39
N GLY A 208 117.11 43.05 -43.55
CA GLY A 208 118.10 44.11 -43.40
C GLY A 208 119.46 43.59 -42.95
N LEU A 209 119.52 42.70 -41.96
CA LEU A 209 120.76 42.08 -41.48
C LEU A 209 121.37 41.10 -42.49
N ILE A 210 120.57 40.38 -43.27
CA ILE A 210 121.07 39.56 -44.38
C ILE A 210 121.72 40.45 -45.44
N LEU A 211 121.13 41.61 -45.73
CA LEU A 211 121.70 42.61 -46.64
C LEU A 211 123.02 43.18 -46.10
N THR A 212 123.11 43.51 -44.81
CA THR A 212 124.35 43.99 -44.19
C THR A 212 125.42 42.90 -44.08
N CYS A 213 125.06 41.67 -43.73
CA CYS A 213 125.95 40.51 -43.74
C CYS A 213 126.46 40.20 -45.16
N ARG A 214 125.62 40.31 -46.20
CA ARG A 214 126.06 40.24 -47.60
C ARG A 214 127.01 41.40 -47.95
N GLY A 215 126.77 42.60 -47.42
CA GLY A 215 127.66 43.75 -47.55
C GLY A 215 129.02 43.54 -46.87
N ILE A 216 129.03 42.96 -45.68
CA ILE A 216 130.26 42.61 -44.94
C ILE A 216 130.99 41.44 -45.60
N GLN A 217 130.29 40.43 -46.12
CA GLN A 217 130.89 39.37 -46.93
C GLN A 217 131.52 39.90 -48.23
N LYS A 218 130.93 40.93 -48.86
CA LYS A 218 131.58 41.64 -49.96
C LYS A 218 132.84 42.39 -49.50
N LYS A 219 132.79 43.11 -48.38
CA LYS A 219 133.96 43.80 -47.81
C LYS A 219 135.08 42.84 -47.35
N ILE A 220 134.75 41.65 -46.85
CA ILE A 220 135.72 40.60 -46.48
C ILE A 220 136.31 39.94 -47.73
N LYS A 221 135.56 39.86 -48.83
CA LYS A 221 136.11 39.44 -50.13
C LYS A 221 137.01 40.51 -50.75
N GLU A 222 136.68 41.78 -50.60
CA GLU A 222 137.51 42.92 -51.06
C GLU A 222 138.77 43.13 -50.20
N ALA A 223 138.77 42.71 -48.92
CA ALA A 223 139.95 42.76 -48.04
C ALA A 223 140.88 41.52 -48.14
N ASN A 224 140.44 40.47 -48.86
CA ASN A 224 141.22 39.26 -49.15
C ASN A 224 141.63 39.18 -50.63
N SER A 225 141.68 40.32 -51.33
CA SER A 225 142.28 40.53 -52.66
C SER A 225 143.24 41.71 -52.57
#